data_AF-A0A3P7HBI6-F1
#
_entry.id   AF-A0A3P7HBI6-F1
#
_cell.length_a   1.000
_cell.length_b   1.000
_cell.length_c   1.000
_cell.angle_alpha   90.00
_cell.angle_beta   90.00
_cell.angle_gamma   90.00
#
_symmetry.space_group_name_H-M   'P 1'
#
loop_
_entity.id
_entity.type
_entity.pdbx_description
1 polymer ?
#
loop_
_entity_poly.entity_id
_entity_poly.type
_entity_poly.pdbx_seq_one_letter_code
_entity_poly.pdbx_strand_id
1 'polypeptide(L)'
;MSRFALNSCLYLVIAMAQWIFHVLIVERILIDPFHNIIDLCSIANISVLSLTHPLYGYYIHGRSVHGRADTDMLHMNQYLQNERDNLCGQRGLEPGSELQTFAVSLPKAFREQFDEIITKAQTTQTVRLSGTEATTAKIEKVAQASASVHEEINQYLIEFIDHSNTNADYVVRDLSFLEGAFDLEFSDTTQLGSFAR
;
A
#
# COMPACT_ATOMS: atom_id res chain seq x y z
N MET A 1 13.98 -46.51 23.78
CA MET A 1 13.74 -46.06 22.38
C MET A 1 12.25 -45.96 22.04
N SER A 2 11.42 -46.98 22.27
CA SER A 2 9.98 -46.94 21.92
C SER A 2 9.16 -45.86 22.64
N ARG A 3 9.37 -45.62 23.93
CA ARG A 3 8.65 -44.57 24.69
C ARG A 3 8.96 -43.16 24.19
N PHE A 4 10.20 -42.91 23.80
CA PHE A 4 10.62 -41.63 23.23
C PHE A 4 10.00 -41.41 21.85
N ALA A 5 9.97 -42.44 21.00
CA ALA A 5 9.32 -42.38 19.70
C ALA A 5 7.81 -42.13 19.80
N LEU A 6 7.13 -42.82 20.73
CA LEU A 6 5.70 -42.62 20.97
C LEU A 6 5.39 -41.20 21.49
N ASN A 7 6.15 -40.72 22.47
CA ASN A 7 5.97 -39.37 22.99
C ASN A 7 6.24 -38.31 21.91
N SER A 8 7.32 -38.45 21.14
CA SER A 8 7.66 -37.53 20.06
C SER A 8 6.59 -37.51 18.98
N CYS A 9 6.06 -38.69 18.60
CA CYS A 9 4.97 -38.81 17.65
C CYS A 9 3.69 -38.14 18.17
N LEU A 10 3.33 -38.35 19.44
CA LEU A 10 2.18 -37.69 20.06
C LEU A 10 2.30 -36.16 20.04
N TYR A 11 3.46 -35.63 20.43
CA TYR A 11 3.69 -34.18 20.39
C TYR A 11 3.67 -33.62 18.95
N LEU A 12 4.19 -34.36 17.97
CA LEU A 12 4.09 -33.96 16.56
C LEU A 12 2.63 -33.91 16.08
N VAL A 13 1.81 -34.89 16.44
CA VAL A 13 0.39 -34.92 16.09
C VAL A 13 -0.35 -33.74 16.74
N ILE A 14 -0.08 -33.46 18.02
CA ILE A 14 -0.68 -32.32 18.72
C ILE A 14 -0.26 -31.00 18.07
N ALA A 15 1.03 -30.82 17.79
CA ALA A 15 1.54 -29.61 17.14
C ALA A 15 0.93 -29.41 15.75
N MET A 16 0.80 -30.49 14.97
CA MET A 16 0.16 -30.44 13.66
C MET A 16 -1.33 -30.09 13.78
N ALA A 17 -2.05 -30.66 14.74
CA ALA A 17 -3.44 -30.34 14.99
C ALA A 17 -3.63 -28.87 15.42
N GLN A 18 -2.76 -28.37 16.30
CA GLN A 18 -2.75 -26.96 16.71
C GLN A 18 -2.47 -26.02 15.54
N TRP A 19 -1.49 -26.35 14.70
CA TRP A 19 -1.15 -25.57 13.52
C TRP A 19 -2.32 -25.54 12.52
N ILE A 20 -2.94 -26.68 12.24
CA ILE A 20 -4.12 -26.77 11.37
C ILE A 20 -5.28 -25.95 11.94
N PHE A 21 -5.56 -26.07 13.23
CA PHE A 21 -6.60 -25.27 13.89
C PHE A 21 -6.32 -23.77 13.78
N HIS A 22 -5.09 -23.35 14.02
CA HIS A 22 -4.72 -21.94 13.94
C HIS A 22 -4.89 -21.37 12.53
N VAL A 23 -4.31 -22.04 11.53
CA VAL A 23 -4.35 -21.58 10.13
C VAL A 23 -5.77 -21.63 9.54
N LEU A 24 -6.51 -22.72 9.78
CA LEU A 24 -7.82 -22.90 9.14
C LEU A 24 -8.97 -22.21 9.87
N ILE A 25 -8.89 -22.05 11.20
CA ILE A 25 -9.99 -21.50 12.00
C ILE A 25 -9.65 -20.10 12.50
N VAL A 26 -8.52 -19.93 13.19
CA VAL A 26 -8.19 -18.63 13.79
C VAL A 26 -7.89 -17.59 12.71
N GLU A 27 -6.93 -17.87 11.83
CA GLU A 27 -6.52 -16.92 10.79
C GLU A 27 -7.59 -16.71 9.73
N ARG A 28 -8.40 -17.71 9.41
CA ARG A 28 -9.36 -17.61 8.30
C ARG A 28 -10.75 -17.14 8.71
N ILE A 29 -11.15 -17.33 9.97
CA ILE A 29 -12.50 -17.01 10.44
C ILE A 29 -12.49 -15.85 11.45
N LEU A 30 -11.49 -15.78 12.33
CA LEU A 30 -11.49 -14.80 13.43
C LEU A 30 -10.67 -13.55 13.13
N ILE A 31 -9.67 -13.64 12.26
CA ILE A 31 -8.78 -12.54 11.93
C ILE A 31 -8.95 -12.22 10.46
N ASP A 32 -9.28 -10.97 10.15
CA ASP A 32 -9.23 -10.48 8.78
C ASP A 32 -8.06 -9.49 8.66
N PRO A 33 -6.82 -10.01 8.47
CA PRO A 33 -5.64 -9.15 8.49
C PRO A 33 -5.64 -8.16 7.33
N PHE A 34 -6.30 -8.49 6.21
CA PHE A 34 -6.37 -7.64 5.03
C PHE A 34 -7.28 -6.44 5.28
N HIS A 35 -8.51 -6.66 5.77
CA HIS A 35 -9.41 -5.56 6.12
C HIS A 35 -8.84 -4.70 7.23
N ASN A 36 -8.19 -5.30 8.24
CA ASN A 36 -7.53 -4.55 9.31
C ASN A 36 -6.43 -3.59 8.79
N ILE A 37 -5.66 -4.00 7.78
CA ILE A 37 -4.65 -3.14 7.16
C ILE A 37 -5.29 -2.02 6.35
N ILE A 38 -6.35 -2.31 5.59
CA ILE A 38 -7.09 -1.30 4.79
C ILE A 38 -7.72 -0.25 5.71
N ASP A 39 -8.34 -0.70 6.80
CA ASP A 39 -8.90 0.17 7.84
C ASP A 39 -7.82 1.03 8.49
N LEU A 40 -6.68 0.42 8.84
CA LEU A 40 -5.55 1.14 9.42
C LEU A 40 -5.02 2.23 8.47
N CYS A 41 -4.87 1.92 7.18
CA CYS A 41 -4.46 2.88 6.16
C CYS A 41 -5.42 4.08 6.10
N SER A 42 -6.73 3.81 6.14
CA SER A 42 -7.79 4.84 6.09
C SER A 42 -7.77 5.76 7.32
N ILE A 43 -7.67 5.16 8.51
CA ILE A 43 -7.62 5.89 9.78
C ILE A 43 -6.32 6.69 9.87
N ALA A 44 -5.20 6.10 9.44
CA ALA A 44 -3.88 6.74 9.42
C ALA A 44 -3.72 7.79 8.31
N ASN A 45 -4.68 7.92 7.38
CA ASN A 45 -4.60 8.79 6.22
C ASN A 45 -3.37 8.49 5.33
N ILE A 46 -3.06 7.21 5.12
CA ILE A 46 -1.90 6.74 4.35
C ILE A 46 -2.37 5.84 3.22
N SER A 47 -2.07 6.23 1.98
CA SER A 47 -2.25 5.35 0.81
C SER A 47 -0.96 4.58 0.52
N VAL A 48 -1.10 3.34 0.04
CA VAL A 48 0.03 2.43 -0.22
C VAL A 48 0.02 2.01 -1.67
N LEU A 49 1.09 2.31 -2.39
CA LEU A 49 1.35 1.78 -3.73
C LEU A 49 2.48 0.76 -3.65
N SER A 50 2.20 -0.50 -4.03
CA SER A 50 3.17 -1.59 -4.03
C SER A 50 3.34 -2.15 -5.43
N LEU A 51 4.50 -1.88 -6.04
CA LEU A 51 4.82 -2.32 -7.39
C LEU A 51 5.50 -3.69 -7.36
N THR A 52 4.89 -4.69 -8.02
CA THR A 52 5.52 -6.01 -8.23
C THR A 52 6.38 -6.00 -9.48
N HIS A 53 5.96 -5.25 -10.49
CA HIS A 53 6.65 -5.02 -11.75
C HIS A 53 6.77 -3.51 -12.01
N PRO A 54 7.58 -3.07 -12.99
CA PRO A 54 7.84 -1.66 -13.20
C PRO A 54 6.60 -0.76 -13.38
N LEU A 55 5.53 -1.31 -13.96
CA LEU A 55 4.28 -0.62 -14.27
C LEU A 55 3.06 -1.34 -13.67
N TYR A 56 3.23 -2.45 -12.96
CA TYR A 56 2.12 -3.24 -12.42
C TYR A 56 2.29 -3.52 -10.94
N GLY A 57 1.20 -3.38 -10.19
CA GLY A 57 1.20 -3.61 -8.76
C GLY A 57 -0.18 -3.52 -8.13
N TYR A 58 -0.19 -3.22 -6.85
CA TYR A 58 -1.40 -3.09 -6.05
C TYR A 58 -1.42 -1.74 -5.34
N TYR A 59 -2.60 -1.15 -5.25
CA TYR A 59 -2.82 0.12 -4.58
C TYR A 59 -3.90 -0.03 -3.50
N ILE A 60 -3.59 0.48 -2.31
CA ILE A 60 -4.54 0.65 -1.20
C ILE A 60 -4.77 2.14 -1.04
N HIS A 61 -6.00 2.57 -1.28
CA HIS A 61 -6.46 3.92 -1.06
C HIS A 61 -6.79 4.12 0.42
N GLY A 62 -5.98 4.91 1.12
CA GLY A 62 -6.14 5.18 2.54
C GLY A 62 -6.36 6.64 2.86
N ARG A 63 -6.93 7.44 1.95
CA ARG A 63 -7.27 8.83 2.25
C ARG A 63 -8.42 8.85 3.26
N SER A 64 -8.20 9.47 4.42
CA SER A 64 -9.22 9.61 5.44
C SER A 64 -10.31 10.56 4.97
N VAL A 65 -11.57 10.15 5.13
CA VAL A 65 -12.75 10.99 4.83
C VAL A 65 -12.84 12.22 5.76
N HIS A 66 -12.15 12.19 6.90
CA HIS A 66 -12.10 13.27 7.88
C HIS A 66 -10.89 14.20 7.69
N GLY A 67 -10.01 13.92 6.71
CA GLY A 67 -8.88 14.76 6.34
C GLY A 67 -7.73 14.84 7.36
N ARG A 68 -7.82 14.13 8.49
CA ARG A 68 -6.77 14.07 9.52
C ARG A 68 -6.80 12.71 10.23
N ALA A 69 -5.62 12.19 10.55
CA ALA A 69 -5.41 10.91 11.22
C ALA A 69 -5.08 11.03 12.71
N ASP A 70 -4.22 11.99 13.07
CA ASP A 70 -3.79 12.23 14.45
C ASP A 70 -4.82 13.09 15.19
N THR A 71 -5.81 12.42 15.81
CA THR A 71 -6.87 13.08 16.57
C THR A 71 -7.08 12.41 17.94
N ASP A 72 -7.72 13.14 18.86
CA ASP A 72 -8.03 12.62 20.19
C ASP A 72 -9.05 11.46 20.11
N MET A 73 -9.04 10.58 21.11
CA MET A 73 -9.98 9.45 21.18
C MET A 73 -11.45 9.88 21.10
N LEU A 74 -11.79 11.06 21.63
CA LEU A 74 -13.14 11.61 21.55
C LEU A 74 -13.54 11.90 20.11
N HIS A 75 -12.69 12.61 19.37
CA HIS A 75 -12.92 12.93 17.96
C HIS A 75 -12.91 11.68 17.09
N MET A 76 -12.01 10.73 17.37
CA MET A 76 -12.00 9.44 16.68
C MET A 76 -13.32 8.68 16.88
N ASN A 77 -13.89 8.70 18.09
CA ASN A 77 -15.19 8.10 18.34
C ASN A 77 -16.31 8.81 17.55
N GLN A 78 -16.28 10.14 17.47
CA GLN A 78 -17.22 10.92 16.66
C GLN A 78 -17.12 10.59 15.17
N TYR A 79 -15.90 10.46 14.64
CA TYR A 79 -15.66 10.04 13.25
C TYR A 79 -16.26 8.68 12.95
N LEU A 80 -16.06 7.70 13.83
CA LEU A 80 -16.65 6.36 13.70
C LEU A 80 -18.18 6.37 13.79
N GLN A 81 -18.77 7.24 14.63
CA GLN A 81 -20.22 7.43 14.68
C GLN A 81 -20.76 8.06 13.40
N ASN A 82 -20.08 9.08 12.87
CA ASN A 82 -20.46 9.72 11.61
C ASN A 82 -20.38 8.74 10.43
N GLU A 83 -19.36 7.88 10.38
CA GLU A 83 -19.26 6.82 9.37
C GLU A 83 -20.40 5.80 9.52
N ARG A 84 -20.70 5.35 10.74
CA ARG A 84 -21.82 4.43 11.03
C ARG A 84 -23.17 5.01 10.60
N ASP A 85 -23.38 6.30 10.84
CA ASP A 85 -24.63 7.00 10.53
C ASP A 85 -24.66 7.57 9.10
N ASN A 86 -23.63 7.30 8.28
CA ASN A 86 -23.48 7.79 6.90
C ASN A 86 -23.55 9.33 6.78
N LEU A 87 -22.99 10.04 7.77
CA LEU A 87 -22.93 11.50 7.83
C LEU A 87 -21.64 12.08 7.18
N CYS A 88 -20.79 11.22 6.62
CA CYS A 88 -19.57 11.60 5.90
C CYS A 88 -19.48 10.89 4.54
N GLY A 89 -18.49 11.25 3.73
CA GLY A 89 -18.19 10.53 2.49
C GLY A 89 -17.78 9.09 2.73
N GLN A 90 -17.84 8.26 1.68
CA GLN A 90 -17.31 6.90 1.71
C GLN A 90 -15.79 6.89 1.52
N ARG A 91 -15.14 5.83 1.99
CA ARG A 91 -13.67 5.70 2.02
C ARG A 91 -13.03 5.30 0.68
N GLY A 92 -13.81 4.99 -0.34
CA GLY A 92 -13.28 4.55 -1.62
C GLY A 92 -12.60 5.65 -2.42
N LEU A 93 -11.83 5.25 -3.43
CA LEU A 93 -11.08 6.16 -4.30
C LEU A 93 -12.01 7.10 -5.10
N GLU A 94 -13.12 6.58 -5.60
CA GLU A 94 -14.13 7.35 -6.34
C GLU A 94 -15.25 7.85 -5.43
N PRO A 95 -15.84 9.02 -5.72
CA PRO A 95 -16.96 9.54 -4.94
C PRO A 95 -18.14 8.56 -4.91
N GLY A 96 -18.53 8.14 -3.71
CA GLY A 96 -19.64 7.19 -3.53
C GLY A 96 -19.28 5.72 -3.81
N SER A 97 -17.99 5.39 -3.80
CA SER A 97 -17.49 4.01 -3.72
C SER A 97 -16.94 3.71 -2.33
N GLU A 98 -17.06 2.46 -1.90
CA GLU A 98 -16.40 1.93 -0.69
C GLU A 98 -15.13 1.14 -1.03
N LEU A 99 -14.84 0.89 -2.32
CA LEU A 99 -13.69 0.07 -2.71
C LEU A 99 -12.39 0.85 -2.54
N GLN A 100 -11.45 0.26 -1.79
CA GLN A 100 -10.18 0.88 -1.43
C GLN A 100 -8.97 0.16 -2.02
N THR A 101 -9.15 -1.01 -2.63
CA THR A 101 -8.05 -1.85 -3.12
C THR A 101 -8.15 -2.05 -4.62
N PHE A 102 -7.04 -1.89 -5.32
CA PHE A 102 -7.00 -1.93 -6.77
C PHE A 102 -5.75 -2.68 -7.26
N ALA A 103 -5.90 -3.46 -8.32
CA ALA A 103 -4.76 -3.86 -9.15
C ALA A 103 -4.47 -2.71 -10.11
N VAL A 104 -3.23 -2.22 -10.12
CA VAL A 104 -2.87 -1.01 -10.88
C VAL A 104 -1.90 -1.32 -11.98
N SER A 105 -2.18 -0.72 -13.13
CA SER A 105 -1.31 -0.70 -14.31
C SER A 105 -1.06 0.74 -14.69
N LEU A 106 0.19 1.16 -14.58
CA LEU A 106 0.60 2.56 -14.65
C LEU A 106 1.09 2.92 -16.06
N PRO A 107 0.85 4.14 -16.53
CA PRO A 107 1.32 4.58 -17.83
C PRO A 107 2.84 4.75 -17.85
N LYS A 108 3.47 4.66 -19.02
CA LYS A 108 4.94 4.80 -19.13
C LYS A 108 5.43 6.17 -18.66
N ALA A 109 4.65 7.21 -18.94
CA ALA A 109 4.94 8.57 -18.50
C ALA A 109 5.00 8.70 -16.96
N PHE A 110 4.22 7.90 -16.22
CA PHE A 110 4.31 7.86 -14.76
C PHE A 110 5.69 7.36 -14.33
N ARG A 111 6.11 6.25 -14.94
CA ARG A 111 7.35 5.58 -14.59
C ARG A 111 8.58 6.40 -14.92
N GLU A 112 8.59 7.09 -16.05
CA GLU A 112 9.68 7.97 -16.45
C GLU A 112 9.92 9.08 -15.41
N GLN A 113 8.86 9.74 -14.95
CA GLN A 113 8.95 10.78 -13.92
C GLN A 113 9.36 10.20 -12.56
N PHE A 114 8.78 9.07 -12.17
CA PHE A 114 9.13 8.39 -10.92
C PHE A 114 10.61 7.98 -10.87
N ASP A 115 11.14 7.40 -11.95
CA ASP A 115 12.55 7.03 -12.06
C ASP A 115 13.46 8.27 -12.06
N GLU A 116 13.04 9.38 -12.67
CA GLU A 116 13.78 10.64 -12.64
C GLU A 116 13.97 11.15 -11.20
N ILE A 117 12.88 11.17 -10.41
CA ILE A 117 12.92 11.62 -9.00
C ILE A 117 13.79 10.70 -8.16
N ILE A 118 13.68 9.38 -8.33
CA ILE A 118 14.51 8.40 -7.59
C ILE A 118 15.98 8.50 -7.98
N THR A 119 16.30 8.73 -9.26
CA THR A 119 17.68 8.85 -9.72
C THR A 119 18.39 10.07 -9.09
N LYS A 120 17.66 11.18 -8.90
CA LYS A 120 18.15 12.36 -8.15
C LYS A 120 18.52 11.98 -6.72
N ALA A 121 17.75 11.10 -6.09
CA ALA A 121 18.00 10.58 -4.74
C ALA A 121 19.29 9.74 -4.66
N GLN A 122 19.45 8.78 -5.58
CA GLN A 122 20.61 7.88 -5.60
C GLN A 122 21.91 8.62 -5.86
N THR A 123 21.89 9.60 -6.78
CA THR A 123 23.04 10.47 -7.06
C THR A 123 23.50 11.20 -5.81
N THR A 124 22.57 11.65 -4.97
CA THR A 124 22.88 12.35 -3.71
C THR A 124 23.49 11.44 -2.64
N GLN A 125 23.15 10.15 -2.65
CA GLN A 125 23.69 9.15 -1.73
C GLN A 125 25.09 8.65 -2.12
N THR A 126 25.42 8.57 -3.41
CA THR A 126 26.73 8.03 -3.87
C THR A 126 27.93 8.95 -3.57
N VAL A 127 27.72 10.23 -3.27
CA VAL A 127 28.77 11.18 -2.88
C VAL A 127 29.37 10.88 -1.47
N ARG A 128 29.00 9.77 -0.82
CA ARG A 128 29.13 9.57 0.63
C ARG A 128 30.04 8.46 1.15
N LEU A 129 30.77 7.70 0.34
CA LEU A 129 31.64 6.61 0.86
C LEU A 129 33.14 6.75 0.57
N SER A 130 33.62 7.95 0.23
CA SER A 130 35.06 8.23 0.17
C SER A 130 35.47 9.19 1.29
N GLY A 131 35.79 8.64 2.47
CA GLY A 131 36.47 9.38 3.55
C GLY A 131 36.03 8.97 4.96
N THR A 132 36.99 8.52 5.77
CA THR A 132 36.85 7.93 7.10
C THR A 132 36.41 8.90 8.22
N GLU A 133 35.90 10.10 7.88
CA GLU A 133 35.46 11.09 8.87
C GLU A 133 34.06 11.63 8.51
N ALA A 134 33.06 10.92 9.02
CA ALA A 134 31.65 11.31 8.98
C ALA A 134 31.38 12.36 10.06
N THR A 135 31.58 13.64 9.73
CA THR A 135 31.13 14.75 10.58
C THR A 135 29.59 14.80 10.61
N THR A 136 28.99 15.04 11.78
CA THR A 136 27.53 15.13 12.00
C THR A 136 26.82 16.02 10.98
N ALA A 137 27.45 17.14 10.59
CA ALA A 137 26.95 18.07 9.57
C ALA A 137 26.86 17.47 8.16
N LYS A 138 27.71 16.48 7.82
CA LYS A 138 27.51 15.71 6.60
C LYS A 138 26.25 14.88 6.77
N ILE A 139 26.14 14.03 7.80
CA ILE A 139 24.99 13.14 8.00
C ILE A 139 23.65 13.89 7.87
N GLU A 140 23.51 15.03 8.54
CA GLU A 140 22.35 15.91 8.46
C GLU A 140 22.01 16.34 7.02
N LYS A 141 23.01 16.75 6.22
CA LYS A 141 22.79 17.13 4.81
C LYS A 141 22.28 15.98 3.93
N VAL A 142 22.60 14.72 4.22
CA VAL A 142 22.01 13.60 3.45
C VAL A 142 20.63 13.26 3.95
N ALA A 143 20.42 13.29 5.27
CA ALA A 143 19.09 13.09 5.83
C ALA A 143 18.10 14.11 5.25
N GLN A 144 18.51 15.38 5.17
CA GLN A 144 17.70 16.44 4.57
C GLN A 144 17.46 16.23 3.08
N ALA A 145 18.48 15.84 2.31
CA ALA A 145 18.31 15.56 0.89
C ALA A 145 17.45 14.32 0.61
N SER A 146 17.54 13.27 1.44
CA SER A 146 16.62 12.13 1.35
C SER A 146 15.19 12.53 1.71
N ALA A 147 15.01 13.38 2.73
CA ALA A 147 13.69 13.87 3.13
C ALA A 147 13.02 14.68 2.02
N SER A 148 13.75 15.58 1.35
CA SER A 148 13.21 16.38 0.24
C SER A 148 12.79 15.52 -0.95
N VAL A 149 13.52 14.46 -1.25
CA VAL A 149 13.13 13.51 -2.31
C VAL A 149 11.84 12.78 -1.92
N HIS A 150 11.72 12.32 -0.67
CA HIS A 150 10.50 11.65 -0.21
C HIS A 150 9.28 12.57 -0.29
N GLU A 151 9.46 13.85 0.00
CA GLU A 151 8.42 14.88 -0.16
C GLU A 151 8.04 15.07 -1.64
N GLU A 152 9.01 15.16 -2.56
CA GLU A 152 8.79 15.26 -4.01
C GLU A 152 8.03 14.03 -4.55
N ILE A 153 8.42 12.82 -4.12
CA ILE A 153 7.70 11.58 -4.48
C ILE A 153 6.27 11.61 -3.94
N ASN A 154 6.08 11.98 -2.67
CA ASN A 154 4.76 12.00 -2.07
C ASN A 154 3.83 13.00 -2.77
N GLN A 155 4.33 14.20 -3.07
CA GLN A 155 3.57 15.19 -3.83
C GLN A 155 3.22 14.67 -5.22
N TYR A 156 4.18 14.07 -5.93
CA TYR A 156 3.93 13.47 -7.24
C TYR A 156 2.85 12.38 -7.22
N LEU A 157 2.87 11.51 -6.22
CA LEU A 157 1.85 10.47 -6.03
C LEU A 157 0.47 11.06 -5.71
N ILE A 158 0.41 12.12 -4.90
CA ILE A 158 -0.84 12.84 -4.62
C ILE A 158 -1.41 13.44 -5.92
N GLU A 159 -0.59 14.15 -6.69
CA GLU A 159 -0.99 14.76 -7.96
C GLU A 159 -1.44 13.72 -8.99
N PHE A 160 -0.81 12.54 -9.01
CA PHE A 160 -1.22 11.42 -9.83
C PHE A 160 -2.60 10.88 -9.43
N ILE A 161 -2.81 10.63 -8.14
CA ILE A 161 -4.08 10.09 -7.62
C ILE A 161 -5.24 11.08 -7.78
N ASP A 162 -4.97 12.39 -7.61
CA ASP A 162 -5.95 13.48 -7.76
C ASP A 162 -6.21 13.88 -9.23
N HIS A 163 -5.78 13.07 -10.21
CA HIS A 163 -5.94 13.33 -11.66
C HIS A 163 -5.39 14.70 -12.11
N SER A 164 -4.45 15.27 -11.36
CA SER A 164 -3.94 16.63 -11.60
C SER A 164 -2.85 16.66 -12.69
N ASN A 165 -2.17 15.52 -12.92
CA ASN A 165 -1.15 15.39 -13.95
C ASN A 165 -1.72 14.76 -15.23
N THR A 166 -2.05 15.59 -16.22
CA THR A 166 -2.64 15.13 -17.49
C THR A 166 -1.72 14.24 -18.32
N ASN A 167 -0.41 14.23 -18.07
CA ASN A 167 0.54 13.40 -18.82
C ASN A 167 0.53 11.93 -18.37
N ALA A 168 0.12 11.67 -17.13
CA ALA A 168 0.11 10.35 -16.53
C ALA A 168 -1.23 10.15 -15.83
N ASP A 169 -2.27 9.94 -16.64
CA ASP A 169 -3.64 9.79 -16.14
C ASP A 169 -4.03 8.30 -16.04
N TYR A 170 -5.07 7.99 -15.27
CA TYR A 170 -5.60 6.64 -15.10
C TYR A 170 -7.13 6.60 -15.01
N VAL A 171 -7.70 5.44 -15.34
CA VAL A 171 -9.15 5.18 -15.23
C VAL A 171 -9.40 3.99 -14.32
N VAL A 172 -10.41 4.12 -13.47
CA VAL A 172 -10.92 3.01 -12.66
C VAL A 172 -11.86 2.17 -13.53
N ARG A 173 -11.60 0.85 -13.58
CA ARG A 173 -12.36 -0.09 -14.41
C ARG A 173 -12.62 -1.38 -13.65
N ASP A 174 -13.66 -2.10 -14.04
CA ASP A 174 -13.88 -3.46 -13.54
C ASP A 174 -13.11 -4.48 -14.40
N LEU A 175 -12.60 -5.54 -13.77
CA LEU A 175 -11.98 -6.65 -14.49
C LEU A 175 -13.01 -7.37 -15.36
N SER A 176 -12.68 -7.60 -16.63
CA SER A 176 -13.52 -8.45 -17.48
C SER A 176 -13.41 -9.91 -17.04
N PHE A 177 -14.45 -10.71 -17.32
CA PHE A 177 -14.47 -12.13 -16.94
C PHE A 177 -13.23 -12.89 -17.43
N LEU A 178 -12.76 -12.59 -18.65
CA LEU A 178 -11.58 -13.25 -19.20
C LEU A 178 -10.29 -12.82 -18.49
N GLU A 179 -10.16 -11.53 -18.14
CA GLU A 179 -9.01 -11.04 -17.37
C GLU A 179 -8.97 -11.70 -15.99
N GLY A 180 -10.11 -11.78 -15.29
CA GLY A 180 -10.21 -12.44 -13.99
C GLY A 180 -10.01 -13.97 -14.07
N ALA A 181 -10.44 -14.63 -15.14
CA ALA A 181 -10.28 -16.07 -15.31
C ALA A 181 -8.85 -16.49 -15.63
N PHE A 182 -8.10 -15.64 -16.36
CA PHE A 182 -6.73 -15.93 -16.79
C PHE A 182 -5.66 -15.20 -16.00
N ASP A 183 -6.02 -14.27 -15.11
CA ASP A 183 -5.09 -13.39 -14.39
C ASP A 183 -4.17 -12.63 -15.36
N LEU A 184 -4.78 -12.08 -16.42
CA LEU A 184 -4.10 -11.36 -17.50
C LEU A 184 -4.77 -10.01 -17.71
N GLU A 185 -3.97 -9.00 -18.08
CA GLU A 185 -4.48 -7.72 -18.54
C GLU A 185 -4.51 -7.67 -20.07
N PHE A 186 -5.67 -7.39 -20.65
CA PHE A 186 -5.83 -7.31 -22.11
C PHE A 186 -5.82 -5.87 -22.65
N SER A 187 -5.85 -4.87 -21.76
CA SER A 187 -5.89 -3.45 -22.13
C SER A 187 -4.49 -2.88 -22.31
N ASP A 188 -4.28 -2.06 -23.35
CA ASP A 188 -3.02 -1.32 -23.52
C ASP A 188 -2.98 -0.12 -22.56
N THR A 189 -2.19 -0.24 -21.50
CA THR A 189 -2.02 0.77 -20.45
C THR A 189 -0.85 1.72 -20.70
N THR A 190 -0.26 1.69 -21.91
CA THR A 190 0.92 2.50 -22.23
C THR A 190 0.66 4.01 -22.09
N GLN A 191 -0.51 4.49 -22.54
CA GLN A 191 -0.89 5.91 -22.56
C GLN A 191 -1.76 6.30 -21.37
N LEU A 192 -2.69 5.43 -20.97
CA LEU A 192 -3.63 5.66 -19.90
C LEU A 192 -3.56 4.49 -18.92
N GLY A 193 -3.28 4.80 -17.65
CA GLY A 193 -3.25 3.78 -16.61
C GLY A 193 -4.61 3.18 -16.34
N SER A 194 -4.63 2.02 -15.69
CA SER A 194 -5.85 1.35 -15.26
C SER A 194 -5.79 0.96 -13.79
N PHE A 195 -6.88 1.22 -13.06
CA PHE A 195 -7.09 0.77 -11.69
C PHE A 195 -8.23 -0.24 -11.74
N ALA A 196 -7.88 -1.51 -11.68
CA ALA A 196 -8.82 -2.61 -11.79
C ALA A 196 -9.43 -2.94 -10.41
N ARG A 197 -10.75 -3.02 -10.38
CA ARG A 197 -11.55 -3.45 -9.22
C ARG A 197 -11.67 -4.96 -9.11
#